data_AF-A0A939YIZ6-F1
#
_entry.id   AF-A0A939YIZ6-F1
#
_cell.length_a   1.000
_cell.length_b   1.000
_cell.length_c   1.000
_cell.angle_alpha   90.00
_cell.angle_beta   90.00
_cell.angle_gamma   90.00
#
_symmetry.space_group_name_H-M   'P 1'
#
loop_
_entity.id
_entity.type
_entity.pdbx_description
1 polymer ?
#
loop_
_entity_poly.entity_id
_entity_poly.type
_entity_poly.pdbx_seq_one_letter_code
_entity_poly.pdbx_strand_id
1 'polypeptide(L)'
;MAEYVYTLVSGLLFVFAALLNTAIWARVILGCFTAGEDTVFSRILFFLTEPFVLPVRKLLGRAGMIGMTDLSAVVLSALICAALAFLRL
;
A
#
# COMPACT_ATOMS: atom_id res chain seq x y z
N MET A 1 -14.23 23.27 -19.26
CA MET A 1 -12.92 23.45 -18.58
C MET A 1 -12.85 22.67 -17.28
N ALA A 2 -13.83 22.79 -16.38
CA ALA A 2 -13.84 22.03 -15.11
C ALA A 2 -13.80 20.51 -15.30
N GLU A 3 -14.55 19.97 -16.27
CA GLU A 3 -14.62 18.53 -16.58
C GLU A 3 -13.24 17.90 -16.90
N TYR A 4 -12.40 18.58 -17.68
CA TYR A 4 -11.04 18.12 -18.00
C TYR A 4 -10.12 18.08 -16.78
N VAL A 5 -10.29 19.03 -15.86
CA VAL A 5 -9.51 19.07 -14.62
C VAL A 5 -9.86 17.87 -13.74
N TYR A 6 -11.14 17.51 -13.63
CA TYR A 6 -11.55 16.33 -12.88
C TYR A 6 -10.97 15.04 -13.45
N THR A 7 -10.98 14.87 -14.77
CA THR A 7 -10.42 13.67 -15.43
C THR A 7 -8.90 13.56 -15.25
N LEU A 8 -8.17 14.69 -15.27
CA LEU A 8 -6.74 14.70 -15.01
C LEU A 8 -6.42 14.35 -13.55
N VAL A 9 -7.16 14.93 -12.61
CA VAL A 9 -6.96 14.69 -11.17
C VAL A 9 -7.30 13.24 -10.80
N SER A 10 -8.41 12.70 -11.30
CA SER A 10 -8.79 11.31 -11.05
C SER A 10 -7.78 10.32 -11.66
N GLY A 11 -7.28 10.60 -12.87
CA GLY A 11 -6.23 9.81 -13.51
C GLY A 11 -4.92 9.81 -12.73
N LEU A 12 -4.49 10.97 -12.22
CA LEU A 12 -3.28 11.09 -11.41
C LEU A 12 -3.41 10.31 -10.09
N LEU A 13 -4.55 10.44 -9.41
CA LEU A 13 -4.86 9.71 -8.18
C LEU A 13 -4.87 8.20 -8.42
N PHE A 14 -5.44 7.75 -9.54
CA PHE A 14 -5.44 6.34 -9.93
C PHE A 14 -4.02 5.79 -10.09
N VAL A 15 -3.16 6.48 -10.84
CA VAL A 15 -1.77 6.07 -11.06
C VAL A 15 -1.00 6.03 -9.73
N PHE A 16 -1.16 7.05 -8.89
CA PHE A 16 -0.51 7.11 -7.58
C PHE A 16 -0.94 5.96 -6.66
N ALA A 17 -2.24 5.71 -6.57
CA ALA A 17 -2.78 4.62 -5.76
C ALA A 17 -2.36 3.24 -6.30
N ALA A 18 -2.30 3.05 -7.62
CA ALA A 18 -1.80 1.82 -8.22
C ALA A 18 -0.31 1.57 -7.92
N LEU A 19 0.51 2.62 -7.98
CA LEU A 19 1.93 2.58 -7.59
C LEU A 19 2.10 2.22 -6.11
N LEU A 20 1.34 2.86 -5.23
CA LEU A 20 1.37 2.58 -3.79
C LEU A 20 0.97 1.13 -3.50
N ASN A 21 -0.10 0.65 -4.15
CA ASN A 21 -0.54 -0.75 -4.03
C ASN A 21 0.54 -1.73 -4.49
N THR A 22 1.20 -1.43 -5.60
CA THR A 22 2.33 -2.24 -6.11
C THR A 22 3.49 -2.28 -5.13
N ALA A 23 3.84 -1.14 -4.52
CA ALA A 23 4.90 -1.07 -3.50
C ALA A 23 4.55 -1.88 -2.25
N ILE A 24 3.29 -1.84 -1.80
CA ILE A 24 2.81 -2.62 -0.67
C ILE A 24 2.93 -4.13 -0.97
N TRP A 25 2.49 -4.58 -2.14
CA TRP A 25 2.62 -5.97 -2.56
C TRP A 25 4.08 -6.41 -2.71
N ALA A 26 4.94 -5.56 -3.29
CA ALA A 26 6.37 -5.83 -3.37
C ALA A 26 6.96 -6.07 -1.98
N ARG A 27 6.60 -5.24 -0.98
CA ARG A 27 7.02 -5.42 0.41
C ARG A 27 6.52 -6.72 1.03
N VAL A 28 5.25 -7.07 0.81
CA VAL A 28 4.67 -8.32 1.34
C VAL A 28 5.35 -9.54 0.73
N ILE A 29 5.57 -9.54 -0.58
CA ILE A 29 6.27 -10.63 -1.29
C ILE A 29 7.71 -10.74 -0.79
N LEU A 30 8.44 -9.63 -0.73
CA LEU A 30 9.82 -9.63 -0.22
C LEU A 30 9.88 -10.09 1.24
N GLY A 31 8.97 -9.64 2.10
CA GLY A 31 8.88 -10.11 3.48
C GLY A 31 8.65 -11.62 3.61
N CYS A 32 7.96 -12.23 2.64
CA CYS A 32 7.80 -13.69 2.59
C CYS A 32 9.06 -14.42 2.09
N PHE A 33 9.88 -13.81 1.23
CA PHE A 33 11.08 -14.44 0.67
C PHE A 33 12.34 -14.17 1.50
N THR A 34 12.50 -12.98 2.06
CA THR A 34 13.70 -12.52 2.79
C THR A 34 13.45 -12.48 4.29
N ALA A 35 12.83 -13.54 4.81
CA ALA A 35 12.60 -13.80 6.22
C ALA A 35 13.92 -13.80 7.03
N GLY A 36 14.48 -12.61 7.30
CA GLY A 36 15.74 -12.42 8.04
C GLY A 36 16.77 -11.49 7.37
N GLU A 37 16.59 -11.10 6.10
CA GLU A 37 17.57 -10.26 5.38
C GLU A 37 17.01 -8.85 5.13
N ASP A 38 17.55 -7.88 5.86
CA ASP A 38 17.19 -6.46 5.80
C ASP A 38 17.83 -5.81 4.55
N THR A 39 17.36 -6.20 3.36
CA THR A 39 17.88 -5.69 2.09
C THR A 39 17.56 -4.19 1.91
N VAL A 40 18.46 -3.46 1.24
CA VAL A 40 18.27 -2.01 0.95
C VAL A 40 16.94 -1.74 0.27
N PHE A 41 16.53 -2.63 -0.64
CA PHE A 41 15.26 -2.51 -1.35
C PHE A 41 14.04 -2.71 -0.44
N SER A 42 14.10 -3.66 0.50
CA SER A 42 13.07 -3.84 1.54
C SER A 42 12.95 -2.60 2.43
N ARG A 43 14.07 -1.99 2.83
CA ARG A 43 14.09 -0.74 3.61
C ARG A 43 13.47 0.44 2.87
N ILE A 44 13.76 0.60 1.57
CA ILE A 44 13.17 1.66 0.76
C ILE A 44 11.65 1.47 0.69
N LEU A 45 11.19 0.25 0.40
CA LEU A 45 9.77 -0.07 0.37
C LEU A 45 9.10 0.11 1.73
N PHE A 46 9.78 -0.27 2.82
CA PHE A 46 9.33 0.00 4.17
C PHE A 46 9.14 1.50 4.37
N PHE A 47 10.16 2.31 4.13
CA PHE A 47 10.09 3.77 4.30
C PHE A 47 9.00 4.44 3.45
N LEU A 48 8.78 3.95 2.22
CA LEU A 48 7.74 4.49 1.33
C LEU A 48 6.32 4.12 1.80
N THR A 49 6.15 2.89 2.30
CA THR A 49 4.83 2.35 2.66
C THR A 49 4.46 2.63 4.11
N GLU A 50 5.44 2.77 5.00
CA GLU A 50 5.23 2.98 6.43
C GLU A 50 4.32 4.15 6.78
N PRO A 51 4.44 5.37 6.22
CA PRO A 51 3.55 6.48 6.58
C PRO A 51 2.06 6.16 6.33
N PHE A 52 1.76 5.29 5.36
CA PHE A 52 0.39 4.85 5.05
C PHE A 52 -0.03 3.60 5.81
N VAL A 53 0.91 2.67 6.06
CA VAL A 53 0.65 1.41 6.77
C VAL A 53 0.55 1.63 8.28
N LEU A 54 1.32 2.56 8.85
CA LEU A 54 1.36 2.87 10.29
C LEU A 54 -0.01 3.24 10.88
N PRO A 55 -0.85 4.10 10.28
CA PRO A 55 -2.18 4.39 10.81
C PRO A 55 -3.07 3.14 10.81
N VAL A 56 -3.02 2.31 9.76
CA VAL A 56 -3.76 1.04 9.70
C VAL A 56 -3.25 0.07 10.78
N ARG A 57 -1.94 0.05 11.03
CA ARG A 57 -1.32 -0.76 12.08
C ARG A 57 -1.71 -0.29 13.49
N LYS A 58 -1.84 1.02 13.71
CA LYS A 58 -2.37 1.57 14.98
C LYS A 58 -3.82 1.16 15.21
N LEU A 59 -4.62 1.07 14.14
CA LEU A 59 -6.01 0.63 14.20
C LEU A 59 -6.16 -0.87 14.51
N LEU A 60 -5.31 -1.70 13.93
CA LEU A 60 -5.29 -3.16 14.13
C LEU A 60 -4.52 -3.59 15.40
N GLY A 61 -3.70 -2.72 15.98
CA GLY A 61 -2.87 -3.03 17.14
C GLY A 61 -1.91 -4.20 16.89
N ARG A 62 -1.66 -5.03 17.91
CA ARG A 62 -0.81 -6.23 17.80
C ARG A 62 -1.37 -7.32 16.88
N ALA A 63 -2.65 -7.26 16.50
CA ALA A 63 -3.23 -8.17 15.50
C ALA A 63 -2.77 -7.83 14.06
N GLY A 64 -2.10 -6.68 13.87
CA GLY A 64 -1.51 -6.29 12.59
C GLY A 64 -0.31 -7.13 12.14
N MET A 65 0.24 -8.00 13.00
CA MET A 65 1.26 -8.99 12.67
C MET A 65 0.73 -10.38 12.99
N ILE A 66 0.30 -11.14 11.97
CA ILE A 66 0.04 -12.58 12.11
C ILE A 66 1.15 -13.29 11.35
N GLY A 67 2.07 -13.94 12.09
CA GLY A 67 3.24 -14.59 11.51
C GLY A 67 4.28 -13.60 10.97
N MET A 68 4.93 -13.96 9.86
CA MET A 68 5.93 -13.13 9.16
C MET A 68 5.34 -12.01 8.30
N THR A 69 4.01 -11.96 8.18
CA THR A 69 3.33 -11.09 7.23
C THR A 69 2.63 -9.93 7.96
N ASP A 70 2.92 -8.71 7.51
CA ASP A 70 2.34 -7.47 8.04
C ASP A 70 0.89 -7.34 7.53
N LEU A 71 -0.10 -7.82 8.29
CA LEU A 71 -1.53 -7.74 7.94
C LEU A 71 -1.99 -6.31 7.72
N SER A 72 -1.37 -5.36 8.42
CA SER A 72 -1.62 -3.94 8.21
C SER A 72 -1.37 -3.50 6.76
N ALA A 73 -0.37 -4.09 6.10
CA ALA A 73 -0.07 -3.85 4.68
C ALA A 73 -1.15 -4.45 3.77
N VAL A 74 -1.63 -5.66 4.08
CA VAL A 74 -2.68 -6.35 3.32
C VAL A 74 -4.03 -5.64 3.44
N VAL A 75 -4.38 -5.14 4.63
CA VAL A 75 -5.61 -4.36 4.82
C VAL A 75 -5.53 -3.03 4.06
N LEU A 76 -4.38 -2.36 4.08
CA LEU A 76 -4.17 -1.14 3.31
C LEU A 76 -4.27 -1.38 1.81
N SER A 77 -3.69 -2.46 1.28
CA SER A 77 -3.80 -2.81 -0.14
C SER A 77 -5.24 -3.10 -0.55
N ALA A 78 -6.01 -3.79 0.29
CA ALA A 78 -7.44 -4.03 0.06
C ALA A 78 -8.24 -2.72 0.02
N LEU A 79 -7.96 -1.77 0.92
CA LEU A 79 -8.59 -0.45 0.92
C LEU A 79 -8.25 0.35 -0.33
N ILE A 80 -6.99 0.33 -0.76
CA ILE A 80 -6.56 1.00 -2.00
C ILE A 80 -7.25 0.36 -3.20
N CYS A 81 -7.33 -0.97 -3.26
CA CYS A 81 -8.01 -1.68 -4.34
C CYS A 81 -9.50 -1.32 -4.39
N ALA A 82 -10.18 -1.25 -3.24
CA ALA A 82 -11.56 -0.82 -3.16
C ALA A 82 -11.75 0.63 -3.62
N ALA A 83 -10.85 1.54 -3.20
CA ALA A 83 -10.88 2.94 -3.63
C ALA A 83 -10.64 3.09 -5.14
N LEU A 84 -9.71 2.32 -5.71
CA LEU A 84 -9.44 2.29 -7.15
C LEU A 84 -10.62 1.73 -7.94
N ALA A 85 -11.27 0.68 -7.44
CA ALA A 85 -12.47 0.11 -8.06
C ALA A 85 -13.63 1.12 -8.05
N PHE A 86 -13.80 1.87 -6.95
CA PHE A 86 -14.77 2.95 -6.85
C PHE A 86 -14.47 4.10 -7.81
N LEU A 87 -13.19 4.47 -8.00
CA LEU A 87 -12.76 5.51 -8.94
C LEU A 87 -12.93 5.14 -10.42
N ARG A 88 -13.19 3.87 -10.72
CA ARG A 88 -13.37 3.34 -12.08
C ARG A 88 -14.85 3.20 -12.47
N LEU A 89 -15.76 3.33 -11.51
CA LEU A 89 -17.23 3.38 -11.66
C LEU A 89 -17.68 4.84 -11.83
#